data_AF-A0A9N9FDH3-F1
#
_entry.id   AF-A0A9N9FDH3-F1
#
_cell.length_a   1.000
_cell.length_b   1.000
_cell.length_c   1.000
_cell.angle_alpha   90.00
_cell.angle_beta   90.00
_cell.angle_gamma   90.00
#
_symmetry.space_group_name_H-M   'P 1'
#
loop_
_entity.id
_entity.type
_entity.pdbx_description
1 polymer ?
#
loop_
_entity_poly.entity_id
_entity_poly.type
_entity_poly.pdbx_seq_one_letter_code
_entity_poly.pdbx_strand_id
1 'polypeptide(L)'
;MSQCTNLVSKVTCQFKESYTRKNIADKIYKILEEFGIETKIIVLTTDNDANMISTANYLSDKLILNDFCHYRNIAHILNLVVLADLNSLADSIKKLKKLIKVICKLTKNFEDLKNIVTLDEKPFLAPI
;
A
#
# COMPACT_ATOMS: atom_id res chain seq x y z
N MET A 1 -16.04 15.47 31.22
CA MET A 1 -15.25 15.17 30.01
C MET A 1 -15.29 13.67 29.79
N SER A 2 -16.08 13.20 28.82
CA SER A 2 -16.16 11.77 28.48
C SER A 2 -14.83 11.35 27.84
N GLN A 3 -14.21 10.29 28.36
CA GLN A 3 -13.01 9.71 27.75
C GLN A 3 -13.44 9.04 26.44
N CYS A 4 -13.02 9.61 25.30
CA CYS A 4 -13.04 8.91 24.03
C CYS A 4 -12.02 7.76 24.10
N THR A 5 -12.48 6.58 24.50
CA THR A 5 -11.74 5.34 24.30
C THR A 5 -11.56 5.14 22.80
N ASN A 6 -10.33 5.34 22.31
CA ASN A 6 -9.97 5.08 20.91
C ASN A 6 -10.04 3.56 20.66
N LEU A 7 -11.21 3.07 20.25
CA LEU A 7 -11.38 1.74 19.69
C LEU A 7 -10.69 1.70 18.32
N VAL A 8 -9.44 1.25 18.30
CA VAL A 8 -8.74 0.92 17.06
C VAL A 8 -8.91 -0.57 16.82
N SER A 9 -9.88 -0.93 15.98
CA SER A 9 -10.02 -2.31 15.48
C SER A 9 -9.37 -2.41 14.10
N LYS A 10 -8.55 -3.44 13.91
CA LYS A 10 -8.00 -3.77 12.59
C LYS A 10 -8.89 -4.82 11.95
N VAL A 11 -9.64 -4.41 10.93
CA VAL A 11 -10.42 -5.33 10.09
C VAL A 11 -9.65 -5.58 8.80
N THR A 12 -9.50 -6.84 8.42
CA THR A 12 -8.89 -7.24 7.14
C THR A 12 -9.89 -8.09 6.38
N CYS A 13 -10.11 -7.79 5.10
CA CYS A 13 -10.96 -8.60 4.24
C CYS A 13 -10.20 -9.07 3.00
N GLN A 14 -10.42 -10.32 2.60
CA GLN A 14 -9.94 -10.81 1.32
C GLN A 14 -10.87 -10.34 0.21
N PHE A 15 -10.31 -9.72 -0.83
CA PHE A 15 -11.05 -9.25 -1.99
C PHE A 15 -10.85 -10.23 -3.16
N LYS A 16 -11.92 -10.94 -3.55
CA LYS A 16 -11.88 -11.98 -4.59
C LYS A 16 -12.43 -11.52 -5.94
N GLU A 17 -13.05 -10.34 -5.96
CA GLU A 17 -13.70 -9.78 -7.15
C GLU A 17 -12.76 -8.81 -7.87
N SER A 18 -13.18 -8.33 -9.05
CA SER A 18 -12.49 -7.23 -9.73
C SER A 18 -12.54 -5.96 -8.88
N TYR A 19 -11.42 -5.25 -8.78
CA TYR A 19 -11.24 -3.99 -8.03
C TYR A 19 -11.95 -2.81 -8.72
N THR A 20 -13.27 -2.92 -8.87
CA THR A 20 -14.12 -1.85 -9.37
C THR A 20 -14.62 -1.01 -8.21
N ARG A 21 -14.89 0.28 -8.47
CA ARG A 21 -15.43 1.20 -7.44
C ARG A 21 -16.66 0.64 -6.72
N LYS A 22 -17.54 -0.03 -7.47
CA LYS A 22 -18.80 -0.58 -6.96
C LYS A 22 -18.52 -1.74 -6.01
N ASN A 23 -17.71 -2.71 -6.45
CA ASN A 23 -17.41 -3.89 -5.63
C ASN A 23 -16.68 -3.51 -4.33
N ILE A 24 -15.78 -2.53 -4.38
CA ILE A 24 -15.08 -2.04 -3.18
C ILE A 24 -16.08 -1.35 -2.24
N ALA A 25 -16.93 -0.46 -2.74
CA ALA A 25 -17.91 0.24 -1.92
C ALA A 25 -18.95 -0.73 -1.32
N ASP A 26 -19.44 -1.70 -2.10
CA ASP A 26 -20.35 -2.73 -1.63
C ASP A 26 -19.72 -3.60 -0.54
N LYS A 27 -18.43 -3.92 -0.68
CA LYS A 27 -17.69 -4.66 0.34
C LYS A 27 -17.49 -3.85 1.62
N ILE A 28 -17.15 -2.57 1.52
CA ILE A 28 -17.04 -1.67 2.67
C ILE A 28 -18.40 -1.58 3.37
N TYR A 29 -19.47 -1.31 2.63
CA TYR A 29 -20.81 -1.21 3.19
C TYR A 29 -21.24 -2.48 3.92
N LYS A 30 -20.98 -3.66 3.34
CA LYS A 30 -21.25 -4.95 4.00
C LYS A 30 -20.48 -5.11 5.32
N ILE A 31 -19.22 -4.67 5.38
CA ILE A 31 -18.46 -4.66 6.63
C ILE A 31 -19.10 -3.71 7.64
N LEU A 32 -19.57 -2.54 7.21
CA LEU A 32 -20.26 -1.61 8.11
C LEU A 32 -21.55 -2.20 8.68
N GLU A 33 -22.35 -2.88 7.85
CA GLU A 33 -23.56 -3.61 8.27
C GLU A 33 -23.25 -4.76 9.24
N GLU A 34 -22.19 -5.54 8.97
CA GLU A 34 -21.75 -6.64 9.85
C GLU A 34 -21.39 -6.13 11.26
N PHE A 35 -20.97 -4.87 11.39
CA PHE A 35 -20.66 -4.21 12.65
C PHE A 35 -21.82 -3.36 13.21
N GLY A 36 -22.91 -3.17 12.48
CA GLY A 36 -24.04 -2.32 12.87
C GLY A 36 -23.67 -0.84 13.05
N ILE A 37 -22.78 -0.33 12.19
CA ILE A 37 -22.26 1.04 12.23
C ILE A 37 -22.46 1.82 10.93
N GLU A 38 -23.20 1.28 9.96
CA GLU A 38 -23.47 1.89 8.66
C GLU A 38 -24.08 3.30 8.78
N THR A 39 -24.87 3.56 9.82
CA THR A 39 -25.47 4.87 10.11
C THR A 39 -24.58 5.81 10.94
N LYS A 40 -23.40 5.35 11.38
CA LYS A 40 -22.52 6.06 12.32
C LYS A 40 -21.21 6.54 11.67
N ILE A 41 -21.02 6.27 10.39
CA ILE A 41 -19.80 6.67 9.68
C ILE A 41 -19.88 8.13 9.24
N ILE A 42 -19.04 8.96 9.86
CA ILE A 42 -18.93 10.38 9.51
C ILE A 42 -17.78 10.60 8.52
N VAL A 43 -16.71 9.81 8.62
CA VAL A 43 -15.48 10.04 7.86
C VAL A 43 -14.93 8.75 7.27
N LEU A 44 -14.59 8.80 5.98
CA LEU A 44 -13.78 7.78 5.30
C LEU A 44 -12.43 8.39 4.90
N THR A 45 -11.32 7.74 5.25
CA THR A 45 -9.99 8.12 4.76
C THR A 45 -9.41 7.01 3.88
N THR A 46 -9.05 7.33 2.64
CA THR A 46 -8.41 6.39 1.69
C THR A 46 -7.15 6.99 1.09
N ASP A 47 -6.33 6.20 0.39
CA ASP A 47 -5.31 6.78 -0.48
C ASP A 47 -5.94 7.64 -1.60
N ASN A 48 -5.07 8.31 -2.36
CA ASN A 48 -5.48 9.24 -3.40
C ASN A 48 -5.71 8.56 -4.76
N ASP A 49 -5.80 7.23 -4.82
CA ASP A 49 -6.05 6.54 -6.08
C ASP A 49 -7.43 6.93 -6.63
N ALA A 50 -7.52 7.13 -7.95
CA ALA A 50 -8.75 7.56 -8.61
C ALA A 50 -9.91 6.58 -8.36
N ASN A 51 -9.63 5.28 -8.25
CA ASN A 51 -10.64 4.29 -7.94
C ASN A 51 -11.15 4.44 -6.51
N MET A 52 -10.29 4.79 -5.55
CA MET A 52 -10.67 4.98 -4.15
C MET A 52 -11.50 6.26 -3.95
N ILE A 53 -11.16 7.34 -4.64
CA ILE A 53 -11.98 8.55 -4.67
C ILE A 53 -13.37 8.23 -5.26
N SER A 54 -13.41 7.51 -6.39
CA SER A 54 -14.67 7.11 -7.03
C SER A 54 -15.50 6.15 -6.17
N THR A 55 -14.84 5.29 -5.41
CA THR A 55 -15.45 4.38 -4.42
C THR A 55 -16.10 5.17 -3.29
N ALA A 56 -15.42 6.18 -2.75
CA ALA A 56 -15.93 7.01 -1.66
C ALA A 56 -17.20 7.77 -2.08
N ASN A 57 -17.21 8.32 -3.30
CA ASN A 57 -18.41 8.97 -3.86
C ASN A 57 -19.58 7.99 -3.97
N TYR A 58 -19.33 6.79 -4.53
CA TYR A 58 -20.37 5.76 -4.65
C TYR A 58 -20.88 5.29 -3.28
N LEU A 59 -20.00 5.21 -2.28
CA LEU A 59 -20.38 4.86 -0.92
C LEU A 59 -21.21 5.96 -0.25
N SER A 60 -20.88 7.23 -0.49
CA SER A 60 -21.64 8.38 0.01
C SER A 60 -23.11 8.32 -0.43
N ASP A 61 -23.36 7.99 -1.70
CA ASP A 61 -24.72 7.82 -2.24
C ASP A 61 -25.49 6.70 -1.51
N LYS A 62 -24.78 5.69 -0.99
CA LYS A 62 -25.35 4.51 -0.35
C LYS A 62 -25.60 4.70 1.15
N LEU A 63 -24.80 5.53 1.83
CA LEU A 63 -24.90 5.70 3.27
C LEU A 63 -26.10 6.57 3.70
N ILE A 64 -26.68 7.39 2.81
CA ILE A 64 -27.78 8.32 3.14
C ILE A 64 -27.46 9.15 4.41
N LEU A 65 -26.19 9.55 4.56
CA LEU A 65 -25.72 10.36 5.68
C LEU A 65 -25.35 11.74 5.16
N ASN A 66 -26.03 12.78 5.67
CA ASN A 66 -25.80 14.17 5.26
C ASN A 66 -24.39 14.66 5.62
N ASP A 67 -23.74 14.06 6.62
CA ASP A 67 -22.45 14.51 7.15
C ASP A 67 -21.26 13.65 6.71
N PHE A 68 -21.45 12.72 5.75
CA PHE A 68 -20.37 11.86 5.28
C PHE A 68 -19.30 12.67 4.54
N CYS A 69 -18.05 12.55 5.00
CA CYS A 69 -16.90 13.23 4.41
C CYS A 69 -15.81 12.23 3.99
N HIS A 70 -15.28 12.40 2.78
CA HIS A 70 -14.09 11.68 2.33
C HIS A 70 -12.84 12.54 2.46
N TYR A 71 -11.82 12.00 3.14
CA TYR A 71 -10.49 12.60 3.21
C TYR A 71 -9.45 11.71 2.52
N ARG A 72 -8.49 12.36 1.87
CA ARG A 72 -7.31 11.68 1.32
C ARG A 72 -6.30 11.46 2.41
N ASN A 73 -5.62 10.32 2.35
CA ASN A 73 -4.61 9.94 3.32
C ASN A 73 -3.38 10.85 3.22
N ILE A 74 -3.05 11.53 4.32
CA ILE A 74 -1.91 12.45 4.40
C ILE A 74 -0.58 11.76 4.10
N ALA A 75 -0.38 10.51 4.53
CA ALA A 75 0.84 9.77 4.24
C ALA A 75 1.02 9.54 2.73
N HIS A 76 -0.09 9.31 2.01
CA HIS A 76 -0.04 9.18 0.55
C HIS A 76 0.27 10.53 -0.12
N ILE A 77 -0.32 11.63 0.36
CA ILE A 77 -0.01 12.98 -0.14
C ILE A 77 1.48 13.31 0.09
N LEU A 78 2.01 13.02 1.28
CA LEU A 78 3.41 13.22 1.60
C LEU A 78 4.32 12.40 0.69
N ASN A 79 3.96 11.14 0.42
CA ASN A 79 4.69 10.31 -0.53
C ASN A 79 4.70 10.92 -1.95
N LEU A 80 3.58 11.50 -2.41
CA LEU A 80 3.53 12.17 -3.72
C LEU A 80 4.43 13.41 -3.77
N VAL A 81 4.45 14.23 -2.71
CA VAL A 81 5.32 15.42 -2.62
C VAL A 81 6.79 14.99 -2.65
N VAL A 82 7.17 14.03 -1.81
CA VAL A 82 8.54 13.52 -1.76
C VAL A 82 8.96 12.92 -3.10
N LEU A 83 8.08 12.16 -3.77
CA LEU A 83 8.37 11.62 -5.10
C LEU A 83 8.54 12.71 -6.16
N ALA A 84 7.75 13.78 -6.10
CA ALA A 84 7.88 14.91 -7.00
C ALA A 84 9.24 15.61 -6.81
N ASP A 85 9.67 15.83 -5.57
CA ASP A 85 10.97 16.44 -5.27
C ASP A 85 12.13 15.53 -5.67
N LEU A 86 12.03 14.22 -5.43
CA LEU A 86 13.04 13.23 -5.81
C LEU A 86 13.19 13.08 -7.33
N ASN A 87 12.22 13.52 -8.13
CA ASN A 87 12.37 13.52 -9.59
C ASN A 87 13.51 14.44 -10.06
N SER A 88 13.85 15.47 -9.29
CA SER A 88 15.05 16.30 -9.55
C SER A 88 16.36 15.48 -9.49
N LEU A 89 16.35 14.36 -8.76
CA LEU A 89 17.48 13.44 -8.58
C LEU A 89 17.26 12.10 -9.31
N ALA A 90 16.30 12.05 -10.25
CA ALA A 90 15.85 10.81 -10.88
C ALA A 90 17.00 9.97 -11.48
N ASP A 91 17.98 10.61 -12.11
CA ASP A 91 19.12 9.91 -12.73
C ASP A 91 20.05 9.26 -11.69
N SER A 92 20.35 9.95 -10.59
CA SER A 92 21.14 9.41 -9.49
C SER A 92 20.43 8.24 -8.83
N ILE A 93 19.13 8.38 -8.58
CA ILE A 93 18.28 7.30 -8.02
C ILE A 93 18.23 6.11 -8.99
N LYS A 94 18.16 6.36 -10.30
CA LYS A 94 18.15 5.30 -11.33
C LYS A 94 19.48 4.53 -11.35
N LYS A 95 20.62 5.23 -11.27
CA LYS A 95 21.95 4.60 -11.15
C LYS A 95 22.06 3.76 -9.88
N LEU A 96 21.62 4.29 -8.74
CA LEU A 96 21.60 3.56 -7.46
C LEU A 96 20.72 2.31 -7.54
N LYS A 97 19.50 2.42 -8.07
CA LYS A 97 18.59 1.27 -8.27
C LYS A 97 19.21 0.21 -9.19
N LYS A 98 19.95 0.60 -10.22
CA LYS A 98 20.66 -0.32 -11.11
C LYS A 98 21.79 -1.04 -10.36
N LEU A 99 22.58 -0.32 -9.56
CA LEU A 99 23.62 -0.91 -8.72
C LEU A 99 23.03 -1.91 -7.72
N ILE A 100 21.99 -1.54 -6.97
CA ILE A 100 21.31 -2.42 -6.02
C ILE A 100 20.79 -3.68 -6.72
N LYS A 101 20.18 -3.56 -7.90
CA LYS A 101 19.74 -4.73 -8.68
C LYS A 101 20.90 -5.66 -9.05
N VAL A 102 22.05 -5.11 -9.44
CA VAL A 102 23.25 -5.91 -9.73
C VAL A 102 23.73 -6.62 -8.48
N ILE A 103 23.85 -5.90 -7.36
CA ILE A 103 24.27 -6.48 -6.07
C ILE A 103 23.32 -7.60 -5.67
N CYS A 104 22.01 -7.36 -5.61
CA CYS A 104 21.01 -8.37 -5.24
C CYS A 104 21.00 -9.57 -6.18
N LYS A 105 21.29 -9.38 -7.47
CA LYS A 105 21.44 -10.48 -8.43
C LYS A 105 22.71 -11.28 -8.16
N LEU A 106 23.83 -10.61 -7.89
CA LEU A 106 25.08 -11.27 -7.50
C LEU A 106 24.94 -12.05 -6.19
N THR A 107 24.19 -11.53 -5.20
CA THR A 107 23.92 -12.25 -3.95
C THR A 107 23.05 -13.49 -4.16
N LYS A 108 22.08 -13.45 -5.08
CA LYS A 108 21.28 -14.62 -5.46
C LYS A 108 22.09 -15.63 -6.27
N ASN A 109 22.96 -15.14 -7.14
CA ASN A 109 23.87 -15.95 -7.93
C ASN A 109 25.13 -16.35 -7.15
N PHE A 110 25.24 -15.99 -5.86
CA PHE A 110 26.42 -16.26 -5.04
C PHE A 110 26.53 -17.75 -4.71
N GLU A 111 25.39 -18.40 -4.51
CA GLU A 111 25.27 -19.86 -4.39
C GLU A 111 25.68 -20.55 -5.70
N ASP A 112 25.21 -20.06 -6.85
CA ASP A 112 25.59 -20.59 -8.17
C ASP A 112 27.10 -20.41 -8.43
N LEU A 113 27.66 -19.26 -8.06
CA LEU A 113 29.10 -18.97 -8.20
C LEU A 113 29.93 -19.85 -7.26
N LYS A 114 29.48 -20.04 -6.02
CA LYS A 114 30.11 -20.93 -5.04
C LYS A 114 30.14 -22.36 -5.56
N ASN A 115 29.02 -22.85 -6.11
CA ASN A 115 28.92 -24.18 -6.70
C ASN A 115 29.87 -24.38 -7.90
N ILE A 116 30.00 -23.39 -8.78
CA ILE A 116 30.94 -23.45 -9.91
C ILE A 116 32.40 -23.45 -9.44
N VAL A 117 32.75 -22.63 -8.45
CA VAL A 117 34.12 -22.55 -7.93
C VAL A 117 34.52 -23.83 -7.18
N THR A 118 33.58 -24.47 -6.47
CA THR A 118 33.82 -25.79 -5.83
C THR A 118 33.97 -26.93 -6.83
N LEU A 119 33.37 -26.85 -8.03
CA LEU A 119 33.54 -27.85 -9.10
C LEU A 119 34.93 -27.79 -9.76
N ASP A 120 35.61 -26.65 -9.66
CA ASP A 120 36.95 -26.42 -10.22
C ASP A 120 38.07 -26.64 -9.16
N GLU A 121 37.74 -27.34 -8.06
CA GLU A 121 38.58 -27.64 -6.88
C GLU A 121 39.25 -26.43 -6.21
N LYS A 122 38.75 -25.21 -6.45
CA LYS A 122 39.30 -23.99 -5.85
C LYS A 122 38.49 -23.57 -4.61
N PRO A 123 39.15 -23.05 -3.55
CA PRO A 123 38.45 -22.55 -2.38
C PRO A 123 37.73 -21.23 -2.72
N PHE A 124 36.42 -21.20 -2.47
CA PHE A 124 35.61 -20.00 -2.61
C PHE A 124 35.85 -19.04 -1.45
N LEU A 125 36.43 -17.87 -1.72
CA LEU A 125 36.65 -16.82 -0.73
C LEU A 125 35.44 -15.86 -0.73
N ALA A 126 34.63 -15.94 0.33
CA ALA A 126 33.54 -14.98 0.52
C ALA A 126 34.12 -13.60 0.90
N PRO A 127 33.52 -12.50 0.41
CA PRO A 127 33.87 -11.15 0.86
C PRO A 127 33.53 -11.02 2.35
N ILE A 128 34.48 -10.44 3.09
CA ILE A 128 34.38 -10.15 4.53
C ILE A 128 33.37 -9.02 4.76
#